data_AF-A0A1M7YNF9-F1
#
_entry.id   AF-A0A1M7YNF9-F1
#
_cell.length_a   1.000
_cell.length_b   1.000
_cell.length_c   1.000
_cell.angle_alpha   90.00
_cell.angle_beta   90.00
_cell.angle_gamma   90.00
#
_symmetry.space_group_name_H-M   'P 1'
#
loop_
_entity.id
_entity.type
_entity.pdbx_description
1 polymer ?
#
loop_
_entity_poly.entity_id
_entity_poly.type
_entity_poly.pdbx_seq_one_letter_code
_entity_poly.pdbx_strand_id
1 'polypeptide(L)'
;MKKTEILSVEQRKLVEKSIGVVRWTIYKHIQVNETVFGLSYDDLFQEGCICLCKAAKTYDGKTAKFETYAKVVVKNGLLNYCRTMCMGHKRQLPLQELVDSGESSSTFLDFLSVGDFTDAALSDLTAFDLLESVKEEYSGVARLGIEALELKVKGFSGSEIARLYGVAPNHVGAWISRASEKLRKNDRFLMTLQRSRC
;
A
#
# COMPACT_ATOMS: atom_id res chain seq x y z
N MET A 1 11.64 10.69 20.53
CA MET A 1 12.79 11.37 19.88
C MET A 1 13.28 10.48 18.75
N LYS A 2 13.10 10.87 17.48
CA LYS A 2 13.61 10.08 16.34
C LYS A 2 15.14 10.20 16.33
N LYS A 3 15.87 9.07 16.36
CA LYS A 3 17.33 9.08 16.22
C LYS A 3 17.68 9.77 14.89
N THR A 4 18.44 10.87 14.95
CA THR A 4 19.00 11.52 13.76
C THR A 4 20.13 10.63 13.27
N GLU A 5 19.77 9.72 12.40
CA GLU A 5 20.59 8.56 12.11
C GLU A 5 21.47 8.88 10.88
N ILE A 6 22.67 9.41 11.14
CA ILE A 6 23.58 9.96 10.12
C ILE A 6 24.11 8.86 9.17
N LEU A 7 24.16 9.15 7.87
CA LEU A 7 24.76 8.29 6.83
C LEU A 7 26.29 8.41 6.81
N SER A 8 26.98 7.29 6.60
CA SER A 8 28.42 7.26 6.33
C SER A 8 28.76 7.93 4.98
N VAL A 9 30.03 8.30 4.78
CA VAL A 9 30.48 8.93 3.52
C VAL A 9 30.22 8.04 2.31
N GLU A 10 30.42 6.72 2.45
CA GLU A 10 30.16 5.74 1.40
C GLU A 10 28.67 5.64 1.06
N GLN A 11 27.81 5.62 2.09
CA GLN A 11 26.36 5.60 1.92
C GLN A 11 25.85 6.89 1.25
N ARG A 12 26.42 8.05 1.59
CA ARG A 12 26.08 9.32 0.93
C ARG A 12 26.41 9.30 -0.56
N LYS A 13 27.64 8.90 -0.92
CA LYS A 13 28.04 8.76 -2.33
C LYS A 13 27.13 7.80 -3.09
N LEU A 14 26.72 6.71 -2.44
CA LEU A 14 25.83 5.73 -3.02
C LEU A 14 24.42 6.32 -3.30
N VAL A 15 23.88 7.10 -2.35
CA VAL A 15 22.62 7.82 -2.51
C VAL A 15 22.70 8.86 -3.62
N GLU A 16 23.74 9.69 -3.62
CA GLU A 16 23.96 10.75 -4.62
C GLU A 16 24.01 10.19 -6.04
N LYS A 17 24.72 9.08 -6.24
CA LYS A 17 24.80 8.40 -7.54
C LYS A 17 23.47 7.81 -7.99
N SER A 18 22.64 7.35 -7.05
CA SER A 18 21.39 6.65 -7.35
C SER A 18 20.14 7.53 -7.21
N ILE A 19 20.28 8.86 -7.11
CA ILE A 19 19.15 9.78 -6.97
C ILE A 19 18.15 9.71 -8.14
N GLY A 20 18.62 9.32 -9.33
CA GLY A 20 17.77 9.08 -10.50
C GLY A 20 16.73 7.98 -10.30
N VAL A 21 16.99 7.02 -9.39
CA VAL A 21 16.04 5.97 -9.03
C VAL A 21 14.74 6.56 -8.50
N VAL A 22 14.81 7.62 -7.69
CA VAL A 22 13.63 8.26 -7.11
C VAL A 22 12.75 8.87 -8.21
N ARG A 23 13.35 9.66 -9.11
CA ARG A 23 12.63 10.29 -10.23
C ARG A 23 11.95 9.25 -11.11
N TRP A 24 12.69 8.21 -11.48
CA TRP A 24 12.16 7.13 -12.29
C TRP A 24 11.02 6.39 -11.58
N THR A 25 11.15 6.15 -10.28
CA THR A 25 10.13 5.43 -9.49
C THR A 25 8.83 6.25 -9.39
N ILE A 26 8.93 7.56 -9.15
CA ILE A 26 7.78 8.46 -9.14
C ILE A 26 7.09 8.43 -10.51
N TYR A 27 7.85 8.66 -11.58
CA TYR A 27 7.32 8.66 -12.95
C TYR A 27 6.64 7.34 -13.34
N LYS A 28 7.21 6.19 -12.94
CA LYS A 28 6.74 4.87 -13.35
C LYS A 28 5.58 4.34 -12.50
N HIS A 29 5.55 4.67 -11.21
CA HIS A 29 4.70 3.96 -10.23
C HIS A 29 3.76 4.84 -9.42
N ILE A 30 3.91 6.17 -9.46
CA ILE A 30 3.15 7.09 -8.61
C ILE A 30 2.40 8.09 -9.49
N GLN A 31 1.13 8.31 -9.18
CA GLN A 31 0.35 9.42 -9.74
C GLN A 31 0.57 10.64 -8.86
N VAL A 32 1.20 11.67 -9.41
CA VAL A 32 1.42 12.95 -8.72
C VAL A 32 0.09 13.70 -8.69
N ASN A 33 -0.26 14.27 -7.53
CA ASN A 33 -1.45 15.08 -7.39
C ASN A 33 -1.13 16.36 -6.62
N GLU A 34 -0.97 17.46 -7.35
CA GLU A 34 -0.61 18.76 -6.76
C GLU A 34 -1.75 19.39 -5.95
N THR A 35 -3.00 18.93 -6.13
CA THR A 35 -4.14 19.48 -5.37
C THR A 35 -4.25 18.88 -3.97
N VAL A 36 -3.54 17.78 -3.70
CA VAL A 36 -3.54 17.10 -2.40
C VAL A 36 -2.26 17.44 -1.64
N PHE A 37 -2.42 17.98 -0.43
CA PHE A 37 -1.28 18.33 0.41
C PHE A 37 -0.38 17.11 0.66
N GLY A 38 0.93 17.28 0.45
CA GLY A 38 1.91 16.22 0.61
C GLY A 38 2.01 15.25 -0.56
N LEU A 39 1.24 15.41 -1.65
CA LEU A 39 1.36 14.59 -2.87
C LEU A 39 1.90 15.36 -4.08
N SER A 40 2.46 16.56 -3.86
CA SER A 40 3.19 17.29 -4.89
C SER A 40 4.42 16.50 -5.34
N TYR A 41 4.93 16.81 -6.53
CA TYR A 41 6.15 16.16 -7.03
C TYR A 41 7.32 16.35 -6.06
N ASP A 42 7.47 17.56 -5.50
CA ASP A 42 8.56 17.88 -4.59
C ASP A 42 8.43 17.12 -3.26
N ASP A 43 7.23 16.97 -2.73
CA ASP A 43 6.98 16.18 -1.51
C ASP A 43 7.33 14.70 -1.74
N LEU A 44 6.85 14.14 -2.85
CA LEU A 44 7.14 12.76 -3.25
C LEU A 44 8.64 12.56 -3.50
N PHE A 45 9.30 13.54 -4.12
CA PHE A 45 10.73 13.49 -4.36
C PHE A 45 11.52 13.51 -3.05
N GLN A 46 11.14 14.37 -2.09
CA GLN A 46 11.76 14.43 -0.77
C GLN A 46 11.57 13.12 0.00
N GLU A 47 10.34 12.59 0.07
CA GLU A 47 10.08 11.33 0.77
C GLU A 47 10.79 10.15 0.08
N GLY A 48 10.85 10.16 -1.25
CA GLY A 48 11.60 9.17 -2.02
C GLY A 48 13.10 9.21 -1.71
N CYS A 49 13.68 10.40 -1.54
CA CYS A 49 15.07 10.57 -1.10
C CYS A 49 15.28 10.06 0.33
N ILE A 50 14.33 10.27 1.24
CA ILE A 50 14.36 9.68 2.60
C ILE A 50 14.37 8.15 2.50
N CYS A 51 13.55 7.57 1.65
CA CYS A 51 13.50 6.12 1.43
C CYS A 51 14.81 5.59 0.81
N LEU A 52 15.42 6.34 -0.11
CA LEU A 52 16.72 6.00 -0.69
C LEU A 52 17.84 6.02 0.35
N CYS A 53 17.83 7.01 1.25
CA CYS A 53 18.74 7.06 2.39
C CYS A 53 18.57 5.86 3.32
N LYS A 54 17.32 5.46 3.63
CA LYS A 54 17.05 4.25 4.41
C LYS A 54 17.59 3.00 3.70
N ALA A 55 17.39 2.90 2.38
CA ALA A 55 17.92 1.80 1.59
C ALA A 55 19.45 1.72 1.67
N ALA A 56 20.16 2.84 1.59
CA ALA A 56 21.62 2.86 1.71
C ALA A 56 22.12 2.36 3.07
N LYS A 57 21.32 2.52 4.13
CA LYS A 57 21.66 2.03 5.46
C LYS A 57 21.44 0.55 5.65
N THR A 58 20.38 0.01 5.04
CA THR A 58 20.00 -1.40 5.16
C THR A 58 20.63 -2.29 4.09
N TYR A 59 21.39 -1.69 3.17
CA TYR A 59 22.04 -2.40 2.08
C TYR A 59 23.21 -3.26 2.60
N ASP A 60 23.17 -4.56 2.29
CA ASP A 60 24.15 -5.55 2.74
C ASP A 60 25.38 -5.69 1.82
N GLY A 61 25.33 -5.09 0.62
CA GLY A 61 26.39 -5.17 -0.39
C GLY A 61 26.55 -6.52 -1.09
N LYS A 62 25.75 -7.54 -0.74
CA LYS A 62 26.00 -8.95 -1.10
C LYS A 62 24.93 -9.54 -2.01
N THR A 63 23.67 -9.13 -1.88
CA THR A 63 22.55 -9.80 -2.56
C THR A 63 22.29 -9.29 -3.98
N ALA A 64 22.38 -7.97 -4.21
CA ALA A 64 22.08 -7.37 -5.51
C ALA A 64 22.81 -6.03 -5.66
N LYS A 65 22.83 -5.47 -6.88
CA LYS A 65 23.26 -4.07 -7.07
C LYS A 65 22.35 -3.14 -6.26
N PHE A 66 22.93 -2.11 -5.64
CA PHE A 66 22.21 -1.15 -4.83
C PHE A 66 20.98 -0.56 -5.54
N GLU A 67 21.09 -0.16 -6.80
CA GLU A 67 19.97 0.43 -7.54
C GLU A 67 18.76 -0.51 -7.65
N THR A 68 18.99 -1.81 -7.82
CA THR A 68 17.91 -2.81 -7.90
C THR A 68 17.18 -2.91 -6.57
N TYR A 69 17.94 -2.99 -5.47
CA TYR A 69 17.40 -3.01 -4.13
C TYR A 69 16.66 -1.70 -3.78
N ALA A 70 17.29 -0.57 -4.08
CA ALA A 70 16.78 0.77 -3.82
C ALA A 70 15.47 1.03 -4.55
N LYS A 71 15.30 0.58 -5.81
CA LYS A 71 14.04 0.69 -6.55
C LYS A 71 12.87 0.08 -5.77
N VAL A 72 13.06 -1.10 -5.20
CA VAL A 72 12.02 -1.78 -4.41
C VAL A 72 11.71 -1.00 -3.14
N VAL A 73 12.74 -0.59 -2.39
CA VAL A 73 12.57 0.15 -1.14
C VAL A 73 11.89 1.51 -1.36
N VAL A 74 12.33 2.27 -2.37
CA VAL A 74 11.79 3.59 -2.70
C VAL A 74 10.35 3.46 -3.20
N LYS A 75 10.05 2.51 -4.09
CA LYS A 75 8.67 2.23 -4.54
C LYS A 75 7.75 1.97 -3.35
N ASN A 76 8.16 1.07 -2.47
CA ASN A 76 7.32 0.65 -1.34
C ASN A 76 7.14 1.78 -0.32
N GLY A 77 8.20 2.55 -0.06
CA GLY A 77 8.18 3.70 0.81
C GLY A 77 7.24 4.80 0.30
N LEU A 78 7.34 5.14 -0.99
CA LEU A 78 6.46 6.13 -1.63
C LEU A 78 5.00 5.69 -1.62
N LEU A 79 4.71 4.43 -1.97
CA LEU A 79 3.35 3.91 -1.89
C LEU A 79 2.79 3.99 -0.46
N ASN A 80 3.61 3.69 0.56
CA ASN A 80 3.20 3.81 1.95
C ASN A 80 2.98 5.26 2.39
N TYR A 81 3.80 6.18 1.91
CA TYR A 81 3.65 7.61 2.16
C TYR A 81 2.37 8.16 1.52
N CYS A 82 2.13 7.86 0.23
CA CYS A 82 0.90 8.25 -0.45
C CYS A 82 -0.33 7.74 0.30
N ARG A 83 -0.32 6.47 0.74
CA ARG A 83 -1.38 5.92 1.59
C ARG A 83 -1.56 6.74 2.86
N THR A 84 -0.48 7.05 3.57
CA THR A 84 -0.54 7.81 4.82
C THR A 84 -1.13 9.22 4.61
N MET A 85 -0.73 9.91 3.54
CA MET A 85 -1.26 11.24 3.21
C MET A 85 -2.74 11.19 2.85
N CYS A 86 -3.17 10.21 2.06
CA CYS A 86 -4.58 9.99 1.75
C CYS A 86 -5.42 9.62 2.98
N MET A 87 -4.87 8.84 3.91
CA MET A 87 -5.55 8.48 5.17
C MET A 87 -5.60 9.64 6.17
N GLY A 88 -4.55 10.47 6.23
CA GLY A 88 -4.51 11.69 7.03
C GLY A 88 -5.56 12.69 6.60
N HIS A 89 -5.71 12.90 5.29
CA HIS A 89 -6.77 13.76 4.73
C HIS A 89 -8.17 13.26 5.06
N LYS A 90 -8.44 11.95 4.94
CA LYS A 90 -9.76 11.38 5.30
C LYS A 90 -10.13 11.58 6.78
N ARG A 91 -9.14 11.62 7.68
CA ARG A 91 -9.35 11.91 9.12
C ARG A 91 -9.45 13.41 9.43
N GLN A 92 -9.00 14.26 8.51
CA GLN A 92 -8.92 15.72 8.69
C GLN A 92 -9.80 16.49 7.71
N LEU A 93 -10.72 15.84 6.99
CA LEU A 93 -11.63 16.53 6.06
C LEU A 93 -12.32 17.70 6.78
N PRO A 94 -12.03 18.96 6.40
CA PRO A 94 -12.94 20.05 6.67
C PRO A 94 -14.20 19.82 5.83
N LEU A 95 -15.33 20.23 6.38
CA LEU A 95 -16.70 19.99 5.91
C LEU A 95 -17.08 20.65 4.56
N GLN A 96 -16.14 20.96 3.68
CA GLN A 96 -16.40 21.76 2.50
C GLN A 96 -15.75 21.16 1.24
N GLU A 97 -16.55 21.10 0.17
CA GLU A 97 -16.15 20.94 -1.24
C GLU A 97 -16.14 19.51 -1.81
N LEU A 98 -17.36 18.97 -1.91
CA LEU A 98 -17.76 17.95 -2.87
C LEU A 98 -18.49 18.67 -4.02
N VAL A 99 -17.76 19.31 -4.94
CA VAL A 99 -18.35 19.79 -6.21
C VAL A 99 -17.33 19.65 -7.34
N ASP A 100 -17.76 18.94 -8.39
CA ASP A 100 -17.23 18.88 -9.76
C ASP A 100 -15.79 18.46 -10.03
N SER A 101 -15.62 17.27 -10.62
CA SER A 101 -15.48 17.14 -12.09
C SER A 101 -14.96 15.75 -12.43
N GLY A 102 -15.71 15.03 -13.26
CA GLY A 102 -15.30 13.74 -13.79
C GLY A 102 -14.37 13.92 -14.98
N GLU A 103 -13.32 13.10 -15.06
CA GLU A 103 -12.80 12.57 -16.32
C GLU A 103 -11.74 11.47 -16.11
N SER A 104 -11.74 10.51 -17.05
CA SER A 104 -10.65 9.60 -17.43
C SER A 104 -10.46 8.27 -16.67
N SER A 105 -11.32 7.33 -17.06
CA SER A 105 -11.40 5.91 -16.68
C SER A 105 -10.33 4.96 -17.28
N SER A 106 -9.26 5.41 -17.94
CA SER A 106 -8.40 4.51 -18.74
C SER A 106 -7.07 4.07 -18.10
N THR A 107 -6.66 4.63 -16.95
CA THR A 107 -5.32 4.36 -16.36
C THR A 107 -5.31 3.24 -15.32
N PHE A 108 -6.49 2.81 -14.84
CA PHE A 108 -6.61 1.89 -13.70
C PHE A 108 -6.31 0.42 -14.05
N LEU A 109 -6.63 -0.01 -15.28
CA LEU A 109 -6.45 -1.41 -15.68
C LEU A 109 -4.97 -1.78 -15.88
N ASP A 110 -4.16 -0.83 -16.33
CA ASP A 110 -2.73 -1.04 -16.61
C ASP A 110 -1.90 -1.19 -15.31
N PHE A 111 -2.40 -0.61 -14.22
CA PHE A 111 -1.82 -0.75 -12.88
C PHE A 111 -2.04 -2.14 -12.25
N LEU A 112 -3.04 -2.89 -12.72
CA LEU A 112 -3.37 -4.23 -12.21
C LEU A 112 -2.53 -5.35 -12.85
N SER A 113 -1.83 -5.07 -13.96
CA SER A 113 -1.19 -6.10 -14.80
C SER A 113 0.28 -6.42 -14.41
N VAL A 114 0.94 -5.53 -13.65
CA VAL A 114 2.32 -5.78 -13.21
C VAL A 114 2.30 -6.38 -11.80
N GLY A 115 2.53 -7.68 -11.77
CA GLY A 115 2.51 -8.51 -10.58
C GLY A 115 3.19 -7.92 -9.34
N ASP A 116 2.60 -8.32 -8.22
CA ASP A 116 3.04 -8.07 -6.85
C ASP A 116 2.89 -6.62 -6.39
N PHE A 117 1.69 -6.28 -5.90
CA PHE A 117 1.38 -5.32 -4.82
C PHE A 117 -0.15 -5.15 -4.77
N THR A 118 -0.82 -5.75 -3.79
CA THR A 118 -2.18 -5.32 -3.41
C THR A 118 -2.07 -4.57 -2.09
N ASP A 119 -2.27 -3.26 -2.14
CA ASP A 119 -3.50 -2.68 -1.58
C ASP A 119 -3.45 -1.14 -1.75
N ALA A 120 -4.07 -0.64 -2.81
CA ALA A 120 -4.43 0.76 -2.90
C ALA A 120 -5.88 0.83 -2.44
N ALA A 121 -6.09 1.55 -1.35
CA ALA A 121 -7.37 1.80 -0.70
C ALA A 121 -8.37 2.50 -1.64
N LEU A 122 -8.95 1.73 -2.56
CA LEU A 122 -10.25 2.05 -3.11
C LEU A 122 -11.29 1.31 -2.27
N SER A 123 -11.77 2.08 -1.30
CA SER A 123 -13.05 1.97 -0.63
C SER A 123 -13.07 1.23 0.71
N ASP A 124 -12.36 1.75 1.73
CA ASP A 124 -12.40 1.16 3.08
C ASP A 124 -13.82 1.11 3.67
N LEU A 125 -14.66 2.13 3.48
CA LEU A 125 -16.04 2.11 3.97
C LEU A 125 -16.90 1.07 3.25
N THR A 126 -16.75 0.90 1.92
CA THR A 126 -17.51 -0.15 1.23
C THR A 126 -16.87 -1.53 1.35
N ALA A 127 -15.56 -1.62 1.63
CA ALA A 127 -14.85 -2.89 1.78
C ALA A 127 -15.21 -3.55 3.11
N PHE A 128 -15.38 -2.79 4.19
CA PHE A 128 -15.90 -3.34 5.44
C PHE A 128 -17.32 -3.84 5.27
N ASP A 129 -18.24 -3.01 4.75
CA ASP A 129 -19.63 -3.41 4.53
C ASP A 129 -19.75 -4.57 3.55
N LEU A 130 -18.90 -4.61 2.52
CA LEU A 130 -18.86 -5.70 1.55
C LEU A 130 -18.31 -6.99 2.18
N LEU A 131 -17.18 -6.93 2.87
CA LEU A 131 -16.61 -8.10 3.55
C LEU A 131 -17.59 -8.64 4.59
N GLU A 132 -18.25 -7.77 5.36
CA GLU A 132 -19.27 -8.14 6.34
C GLU A 132 -20.50 -8.77 5.67
N SER A 133 -20.94 -8.25 4.52
CA SER A 133 -22.08 -8.79 3.78
C SER A 133 -21.85 -10.20 3.21
N VAL A 134 -20.60 -10.54 2.88
CA VAL A 134 -20.23 -11.85 2.32
C VAL A 134 -19.64 -12.79 3.39
N LYS A 135 -19.28 -12.28 4.58
CA LYS A 135 -18.73 -13.06 5.69
C LYS A 135 -19.64 -14.20 6.14
N GLU A 136 -20.95 -13.97 6.18
CA GLU A 136 -21.93 -14.98 6.56
C GLU A 136 -22.13 -16.07 5.49
N GLU A 137 -21.66 -15.87 4.26
CA GLU A 137 -21.66 -16.88 3.19
C GLU A 137 -20.50 -17.87 3.31
N TYR A 138 -19.50 -17.59 4.15
CA TYR A 138 -18.31 -18.41 4.31
C TYR A 138 -18.21 -19.02 5.70
N SER A 139 -17.71 -20.26 5.76
CA SER A 139 -17.49 -21.00 7.00
C SER A 139 -16.05 -21.52 7.12
N GLY A 140 -15.66 -21.85 8.35
CA GLY A 140 -14.35 -22.41 8.67
C GLY A 140 -13.19 -21.48 8.32
N VAL A 141 -12.13 -22.04 7.74
CA VAL A 141 -10.87 -21.33 7.44
C VAL A 141 -11.05 -20.14 6.48
N ALA A 142 -12.05 -20.18 5.61
CA ALA A 142 -12.34 -19.07 4.70
C ALA A 142 -12.93 -17.86 5.45
N ARG A 143 -13.81 -18.10 6.44
CA ARG A 143 -14.36 -17.04 7.31
C ARG A 143 -13.26 -16.38 8.13
N LEU A 144 -12.39 -17.19 8.73
CA LEU A 144 -11.21 -16.69 9.46
C LEU A 144 -10.27 -15.87 8.57
N GLY A 145 -10.15 -16.22 7.28
CA GLY A 145 -9.39 -15.44 6.32
C GLY A 145 -10.02 -14.09 5.99
N ILE A 146 -11.35 -14.01 5.94
CA ILE A 146 -12.10 -12.75 5.75
C ILE A 146 -11.99 -11.88 7.01
N GLU A 147 -12.10 -12.46 8.20
CA GLU A 147 -11.89 -11.75 9.47
C GLU A 147 -10.44 -11.25 9.60
N ALA A 148 -9.47 -12.05 9.16
CA ALA A 148 -8.07 -11.62 9.11
C ALA A 148 -7.84 -10.48 8.10
N LEU A 149 -8.57 -10.48 6.97
CA LEU A 149 -8.58 -9.36 6.02
C LEU A 149 -9.18 -8.11 6.66
N GLU A 150 -10.33 -8.20 7.34
CA GLU A 150 -10.94 -7.08 8.08
C GLU A 150 -9.96 -6.48 9.10
N LEU A 151 -9.28 -7.34 9.88
CA LEU A 151 -8.30 -6.90 10.88
C LEU A 151 -7.07 -6.26 10.23
N LYS A 152 -6.62 -6.76 9.07
CA LYS A 152 -5.53 -6.12 8.32
C LYS A 152 -5.93 -4.73 7.81
N VAL A 153 -7.15 -4.56 7.32
CA VAL A 153 -7.68 -3.26 6.91
C VAL A 153 -7.79 -2.31 8.12
N LYS A 154 -8.15 -2.82 9.30
CA LYS A 154 -8.13 -2.08 10.58
C LYS A 154 -6.70 -1.72 11.07
N GLY A 155 -5.65 -2.19 10.38
CA GLY A 155 -4.26 -1.85 10.67
C GLY A 155 -3.51 -2.86 11.53
N PHE A 156 -4.09 -4.04 11.82
CA PHE A 156 -3.40 -5.08 12.58
C PHE A 156 -2.35 -5.80 11.71
N SER A 157 -1.19 -6.08 12.30
CA SER A 157 -0.16 -6.92 11.67
C SER A 157 -0.56 -8.40 11.71
N GLY A 158 -0.05 -9.19 10.76
CA GLY A 158 -0.32 -10.63 10.73
C GLY A 158 0.09 -11.36 12.02
N SER A 159 1.13 -10.88 12.70
CA SER A 159 1.58 -11.37 14.01
C SER A 159 0.64 -11.04 15.16
N GLU A 160 -0.01 -9.86 15.13
CA GLU A 160 -1.00 -9.47 16.13
C GLU A 160 -2.30 -10.25 15.94
N ILE A 161 -2.72 -10.46 14.69
CA ILE A 161 -3.85 -11.31 14.34
C ILE A 161 -3.58 -12.75 14.82
N ALA A 162 -2.41 -13.31 14.54
CA ALA A 162 -2.04 -14.65 14.98
C ALA A 162 -2.15 -14.82 16.50
N ARG A 163 -1.70 -13.81 17.25
CA ARG A 163 -1.79 -13.78 18.71
C ARG A 163 -3.25 -13.67 19.20
N LEU A 164 -4.07 -12.87 18.53
CA LEU A 164 -5.49 -12.71 18.84
C LEU A 164 -6.26 -14.04 18.70
N TYR A 165 -5.93 -14.83 17.69
CA TYR A 165 -6.55 -16.13 17.43
C TYR A 165 -5.82 -17.32 18.09
N GLY A 166 -4.73 -17.09 18.83
CA GLY A 166 -3.96 -18.15 19.49
C GLY A 166 -3.25 -19.12 18.53
N VAL A 167 -2.92 -18.67 17.31
CA VAL A 167 -2.29 -19.49 16.27
C VAL A 167 -0.91 -18.97 15.87
N ALA A 168 -0.14 -19.78 15.15
CA ALA A 168 1.13 -19.33 14.58
C ALA A 168 0.92 -18.37 13.37
N PRO A 169 1.81 -17.38 13.14
CA PRO A 169 1.65 -16.36 12.09
C PRO A 169 1.55 -16.90 10.66
N ASN A 170 2.12 -18.07 10.39
CA ASN A 170 2.02 -18.77 9.11
C ASN A 170 0.57 -19.16 8.76
N HIS A 171 -0.28 -19.42 9.75
CA HIS A 171 -1.69 -19.76 9.52
C HIS A 171 -2.49 -18.56 8.99
N VAL A 172 -2.22 -17.35 9.49
CA VAL A 172 -2.93 -16.13 9.08
C VAL A 172 -2.77 -15.87 7.58
N GLY A 173 -1.54 -16.03 7.06
CA GLY A 173 -1.28 -15.91 5.63
C GLY A 173 -2.05 -16.94 4.80
N ALA A 174 -2.05 -18.20 5.23
CA ALA A 174 -2.76 -19.27 4.56
C ALA A 174 -4.29 -19.04 4.55
N TRP A 175 -4.86 -18.55 5.65
CA TRP A 175 -6.28 -18.22 5.76
C TRP A 175 -6.66 -17.11 4.79
N ILE A 176 -5.87 -16.04 4.74
CA ILE A 176 -6.08 -14.92 3.83
C ILE A 176 -6.01 -15.39 2.37
N SER A 177 -4.99 -16.17 2.00
CA SER A 177 -4.88 -16.71 0.63
C SER A 177 -6.10 -17.53 0.24
N ARG A 178 -6.59 -18.39 1.14
CA ARG A 178 -7.77 -19.23 0.89
C ARG A 178 -9.06 -18.42 0.80
N ALA A 179 -9.20 -17.36 1.60
CA ALA A 179 -10.31 -16.42 1.51
C ALA A 179 -10.28 -15.64 0.19
N SER A 180 -9.14 -15.09 -0.21
CA SER A 180 -8.98 -14.36 -1.48
C SER A 180 -9.28 -15.22 -2.71
N GLU A 181 -8.90 -16.51 -2.68
CA GLU A 181 -9.23 -17.44 -3.77
C GLU A 181 -10.74 -17.64 -3.92
N LYS A 182 -11.47 -17.70 -2.81
CA LYS A 182 -12.94 -17.85 -2.81
C LYS A 182 -13.66 -16.56 -3.20
N LEU A 183 -13.20 -15.42 -2.68
CA LEU A 183 -13.77 -14.10 -3.02
C LEU A 183 -13.62 -13.79 -4.52
N ARG A 184 -12.53 -14.23 -5.16
CA ARG A 184 -12.34 -14.10 -6.62
C ARG A 184 -13.30 -14.94 -7.46
N LYS A 185 -13.92 -15.97 -6.88
CA LYS A 185 -14.90 -16.84 -7.55
C LYS A 185 -16.35 -16.45 -7.20
N ASN A 186 -16.54 -15.43 -6.37
CA ASN A 186 -17.86 -15.00 -5.94
C ASN A 186 -18.31 -13.80 -6.79
N ASP A 187 -19.23 -14.06 -7.72
CA ASP A 187 -19.74 -13.06 -8.65
C ASP A 187 -20.43 -11.88 -7.95
N ARG A 188 -21.12 -12.13 -6.81
CA ARG A 188 -21.76 -11.08 -6.01
C ARG A 188 -20.72 -10.12 -5.42
N PHE A 189 -19.62 -10.67 -4.89
CA PHE A 189 -18.50 -9.87 -4.39
C PHE A 189 -17.87 -9.01 -5.51
N LEU A 190 -17.66 -9.60 -6.68
CA LEU A 190 -17.12 -8.90 -7.86
C LEU A 190 -18.05 -7.81 -8.39
N MET A 191 -19.36 -8.06 -8.44
CA MET A 191 -20.37 -7.10 -8.91
C MET A 191 -20.52 -5.91 -7.94
N THR A 192 -20.52 -6.16 -6.63
CA THR A 192 -20.59 -5.07 -5.64
C THR A 192 -19.32 -4.22 -5.67
N LEU A 193 -18.15 -4.86 -5.83
CA LEU A 193 -16.87 -4.14 -6.01
C LEU A 193 -16.88 -3.22 -7.24
N GLN A 194 -17.61 -3.59 -8.30
CA GLN A 194 -17.80 -2.75 -9.50
C GLN A 194 -18.82 -1.63 -9.27
N ARG A 195 -19.88 -1.87 -8.49
CA ARG A 195 -20.97 -0.91 -8.23
C ARG A 195 -20.60 0.16 -7.19
N SER A 196 -19.71 -0.16 -6.26
CA SER A 196 -19.14 0.79 -5.28
C SER A 196 -18.17 1.83 -5.90
N ARG A 197 -18.00 1.82 -7.23
CA ARG A 197 -17.08 2.68 -7.98
C ARG A 197 -17.78 3.69 -8.90
N CYS A 198 -19.12 3.77 -8.85
CA CYS A 198 -19.90 4.85 -9.45
C CYS A 198 -20.15 5.96 -8.43
#